data_AF-A0A2N9YGY4-F1
#
_entry.id   AF-A0A2N9YGY4-F1
#
_cell.length_a   1.000
_cell.length_b   1.000
_cell.length_c   1.000
_cell.angle_alpha   90.00
_cell.angle_beta   90.00
_cell.angle_gamma   90.00
#
_symmetry.space_group_name_H-M   'P 1'
#
loop_
_entity.id
_entity.type
_entity.pdbx_description
1 polymer ?
#
loop_
_entity_poly.entity_id
_entity_poly.type
_entity_poly.pdbx_seq_one_letter_code
_entity_poly.pdbx_strand_id
1 'polypeptide(L)'
;MDEPMIVALLVIVSIYVFFLLIRLFADIYIAGVALVCAVIAYNIPAFYPEASSLLQDVGILKVLHLSLPEQPDTTAIYTIAGLIAFFGVLVCLPMLPFSATYRWMLGVERLSRKEEAKIRYWIQEEIERTMQDEEE
;
A
#
# COMPACT_ATOMS: atom_id res chain seq x y z
N MET A 1 32.03 -7.89 24.34
CA MET A 1 30.85 -8.38 23.61
C MET A 1 31.25 -9.66 22.92
N ASP A 2 30.62 -10.76 23.26
CA ASP A 2 30.98 -12.07 22.71
C ASP A 2 30.60 -12.13 21.21
N GLU A 3 31.47 -12.72 20.38
CA GLU A 3 31.25 -12.98 18.95
C GLU A 3 29.82 -13.46 18.60
N PRO A 4 29.22 -14.43 19.31
CA PRO A 4 27.84 -14.87 19.02
C PRO A 4 26.79 -13.78 19.22
N MET A 5 27.00 -12.86 20.16
CA MET A 5 26.07 -11.76 20.42
C MET A 5 26.10 -10.72 19.29
N ILE A 6 27.28 -10.45 18.72
CA ILE A 6 27.44 -9.54 17.58
C ILE A 6 26.74 -10.11 16.35
N VAL A 7 26.92 -11.40 16.08
CA VAL A 7 26.27 -12.08 14.94
C VAL A 7 24.75 -12.05 15.09
N ALA A 8 24.22 -12.35 16.28
CA ALA A 8 22.77 -12.29 16.54
C ALA A 8 22.20 -10.88 16.32
N LEU A 9 22.90 -9.85 16.79
CA LEU A 9 22.51 -8.46 16.59
C LEU A 9 22.48 -8.09 15.10
N LEU A 10 23.50 -8.51 14.34
CA LEU A 10 23.63 -8.22 12.90
C LEU A 10 22.50 -8.89 12.11
N VAL A 11 22.12 -10.12 12.46
CA VAL A 11 20.98 -10.81 11.85
C VAL A 11 19.66 -10.07 12.12
N ILE A 12 19.41 -9.66 13.36
CA ILE A 12 18.20 -8.91 13.73
C ILE A 12 18.11 -7.59 12.96
N VAL A 13 19.20 -6.82 12.95
CA VAL A 13 19.27 -5.54 12.22
C VAL A 13 19.02 -5.76 10.73
N SER A 14 19.62 -6.81 10.14
CA SER A 14 19.44 -7.11 8.72
C SER A 14 17.99 -7.45 8.39
N ILE A 15 17.35 -8.31 9.18
CA ILE A 15 15.92 -8.66 9.00
C ILE A 15 15.06 -7.40 9.10
N TYR A 16 15.33 -6.53 10.06
CA TYR A 16 14.60 -5.28 10.24
C TYR A 16 14.78 -4.31 9.06
N VAL A 17 16.00 -4.19 8.53
CA VAL A 17 16.27 -3.39 7.34
C VAL A 17 15.54 -3.93 6.12
N PHE A 18 15.56 -5.25 5.87
CA PHE A 18 14.81 -5.85 4.77
C PHE A 18 13.31 -5.59 4.89
N PHE A 19 12.77 -5.70 6.10
CA PHE A 19 11.38 -5.39 6.38
C PHE A 19 11.02 -3.93 6.03
N LEU A 20 11.87 -2.98 6.41
CA LEU A 20 11.68 -1.56 6.05
C LEU A 20 11.77 -1.33 4.55
N LEU A 21 12.72 -1.98 3.87
CA LEU A 21 12.87 -1.85 2.41
C LEU A 21 11.65 -2.38 1.65
N ILE A 22 11.08 -3.52 2.07
CA ILE A 22 9.86 -4.07 1.47
C ILE A 22 8.69 -3.07 1.62
N ARG A 23 8.56 -2.44 2.79
CA ARG A 23 7.52 -1.42 3.03
C ARG A 23 7.68 -0.22 2.11
N LEU A 24 8.89 0.35 2.07
CA LEU A 24 9.20 1.49 1.21
C LEU A 24 8.96 1.17 -0.26
N PHE A 25 9.37 -0.03 -0.70
CA PHE A 25 9.16 -0.49 -2.06
C PHE A 25 7.68 -0.58 -2.42
N ALA A 26 6.83 -1.10 -1.52
CA ALA A 26 5.39 -1.17 -1.75
C ALA A 26 4.76 0.22 -1.93
N ASP A 27 5.17 1.21 -1.12
CA ASP A 27 4.68 2.59 -1.24
C ASP A 27 5.14 3.23 -2.57
N ILE A 28 6.40 3.06 -2.95
CA ILE A 28 6.93 3.55 -4.24
C ILE A 28 6.22 2.86 -5.42
N TYR A 29 5.97 1.56 -5.32
CA TYR A 29 5.27 0.80 -6.35
C TYR A 29 3.86 1.34 -6.58
N ILE A 30 3.09 1.54 -5.50
CA ILE A 30 1.71 2.07 -5.58
C ILE A 30 1.72 3.48 -6.19
N ALA A 31 2.65 4.34 -5.75
CA ALA A 31 2.80 5.69 -6.31
C ALA A 31 3.18 5.65 -7.80
N GLY A 32 4.07 4.74 -8.19
CA GLY A 32 4.48 4.53 -9.58
C GLY A 32 3.32 4.08 -10.45
N VAL A 33 2.53 3.09 -10.01
CA VAL A 33 1.32 2.64 -10.72
C VAL A 33 0.32 3.78 -10.86
N ALA A 34 0.09 4.57 -9.80
CA ALA A 34 -0.80 5.72 -9.85
C ALA A 34 -0.33 6.77 -10.87
N LEU A 35 0.97 7.05 -10.92
CA LEU A 35 1.56 7.99 -11.87
C LEU A 35 1.43 7.48 -13.31
N VAL A 36 1.72 6.20 -13.56
CA VAL A 36 1.53 5.58 -14.88
C VAL A 36 0.06 5.66 -15.30
N CYS A 37 -0.87 5.31 -14.41
CA CYS A 37 -2.30 5.42 -14.68
C CYS A 37 -2.71 6.86 -15.02
N ALA A 38 -2.19 7.86 -14.30
CA ALA A 38 -2.47 9.27 -14.55
C ALA A 38 -1.93 9.74 -15.91
N VAL A 39 -0.70 9.34 -16.27
CA VAL A 39 -0.08 9.67 -17.56
C VAL A 39 -0.86 9.03 -18.71
N ILE A 40 -1.26 7.77 -18.57
CA ILE A 40 -2.10 7.08 -19.55
C ILE A 40 -3.44 7.81 -19.65
N ALA A 41 -4.11 8.07 -18.53
CA ALA A 41 -5.42 8.75 -18.51
C ALA A 41 -5.38 10.13 -19.17
N TYR A 42 -4.32 10.90 -18.97
CA TYR A 42 -4.13 12.21 -19.60
C TYR A 42 -4.02 12.11 -21.12
N ASN A 43 -3.41 11.04 -21.63
CA ASN A 43 -3.16 10.85 -23.06
C ASN A 43 -4.28 10.09 -23.79
N ILE A 44 -5.39 9.72 -23.12
CA ILE A 44 -6.52 8.99 -23.73
C ILE A 44 -6.98 9.57 -25.07
N PRO A 45 -7.12 10.90 -25.26
CA PRO A 45 -7.59 11.45 -26.53
C PRO A 45 -6.68 11.09 -27.72
N ALA A 46 -5.38 10.92 -27.49
CA ALA A 46 -4.40 10.63 -28.54
C ALA A 46 -4.45 9.17 -29.03
N PHE A 47 -4.73 8.22 -28.12
CA PHE A 47 -4.77 6.78 -28.42
C PHE A 47 -6.18 6.17 -28.30
N TYR A 48 -7.22 7.00 -28.23
CA TYR A 48 -8.62 6.58 -28.13
C TYR A 48 -9.03 5.47 -29.13
N PRO A 49 -8.70 5.54 -30.43
CA PRO A 49 -9.07 4.49 -31.38
C PRO A 49 -8.42 3.13 -31.05
N GLU A 50 -7.18 3.14 -30.57
CA GLU A 50 -6.47 1.91 -30.18
C GLU A 50 -7.05 1.35 -28.88
N ALA A 51 -7.29 2.21 -27.88
CA ALA A 51 -7.89 1.81 -26.60
C ALA A 51 -9.32 1.27 -26.77
N SER A 52 -10.14 1.90 -27.63
CA SER A 52 -11.51 1.44 -27.88
C SER A 52 -11.53 0.08 -28.58
N SER A 53 -10.65 -0.14 -29.56
CA SER A 53 -10.50 -1.45 -30.22
C SER A 53 -10.09 -2.55 -29.24
N LEU A 54 -9.08 -2.29 -28.40
CA LEU A 54 -8.62 -3.22 -27.37
C LEU A 54 -9.74 -3.55 -26.36
N LEU A 55 -10.49 -2.55 -25.90
CA LEU A 55 -11.58 -2.75 -24.95
C LEU A 55 -12.75 -3.55 -25.55
N GLN A 56 -12.99 -3.42 -26.86
CA GLN A 56 -13.95 -4.23 -27.59
C GLN A 56 -13.46 -5.68 -27.76
N ASP A 57 -12.20 -5.86 -28.16
CA ASP A 57 -11.59 -7.18 -28.39
C ASP A 57 -11.50 -8.02 -27.12
N VAL A 58 -11.12 -7.38 -26.00
CA VAL A 58 -11.04 -8.05 -24.68
C VAL A 58 -12.44 -8.33 -24.12
N GLY A 59 -13.51 -7.82 -24.74
CA GLY A 59 -14.90 -8.09 -24.36
C GLY A 59 -15.33 -7.44 -23.04
N ILE A 60 -14.48 -6.63 -22.41
CA ILE A 60 -14.75 -5.95 -21.14
C ILE A 60 -15.98 -5.04 -21.25
N LEU A 61 -16.13 -4.35 -22.38
CA LEU A 61 -17.30 -3.50 -22.63
C LEU A 61 -18.61 -4.30 -22.67
N LYS A 62 -18.56 -5.52 -23.23
CA LYS A 62 -19.71 -6.42 -23.28
C LYS A 62 -20.08 -6.95 -21.89
N VAL A 63 -19.08 -7.28 -21.06
CA VAL A 63 -19.30 -7.72 -19.68
C VAL A 63 -19.90 -6.59 -18.83
N LEU A 64 -19.40 -5.36 -19.00
CA LEU A 64 -19.86 -4.19 -18.26
C LEU A 64 -21.11 -3.52 -18.86
N HIS A 65 -21.67 -4.06 -19.95
CA HIS A 65 -22.80 -3.48 -20.68
C HIS A 65 -22.58 -2.01 -21.09
N LEU A 66 -21.34 -1.65 -21.40
CA LEU A 66 -20.94 -0.31 -21.82
C LEU A 66 -20.80 -0.28 -23.34
N SER A 67 -21.26 0.81 -23.96
CA SER A 67 -21.01 1.11 -25.38
C SER A 67 -20.18 2.39 -25.46
N LEU A 68 -19.02 2.31 -26.11
CA LEU A 68 -18.17 3.46 -26.38
C LEU A 68 -18.53 4.04 -27.76
N PRO A 69 -18.71 5.38 -27.87
CA PRO A 69 -18.90 6.03 -29.16
C PRO A 69 -17.65 5.94 -30.04
N GLU A 70 -17.83 5.99 -31.37
CA GLU A 70 -16.72 5.95 -32.34
C GLU A 70 -15.79 7.17 -32.23
N GLN A 71 -16.32 8.32 -31.77
CA GLN A 71 -15.55 9.53 -31.52
C GLN A 71 -15.36 9.74 -30.02
N PRO A 72 -14.24 10.35 -29.58
CA PRO A 72 -13.97 10.61 -28.18
C PRO A 72 -14.94 11.66 -27.63
N ASP A 73 -16.03 11.20 -27.01
CA ASP A 73 -16.86 12.03 -26.16
C ASP A 73 -16.27 12.08 -24.73
N THR A 74 -16.58 13.15 -24.00
CA THR A 74 -16.17 13.36 -22.62
C THR A 74 -16.55 12.18 -21.73
N THR A 75 -17.75 11.62 -21.92
CA THR A 75 -18.24 10.45 -21.18
C THR A 75 -17.41 9.19 -21.45
N ALA A 76 -16.98 9.02 -22.70
CA ALA A 76 -16.17 7.89 -23.13
C ALA A 76 -14.76 7.97 -22.54
N ILE A 77 -14.16 9.16 -22.54
CA ILE A 77 -12.86 9.42 -21.91
C ILE A 77 -12.90 9.10 -20.42
N TYR A 78 -13.94 9.56 -19.69
CA TYR A 78 -14.11 9.24 -18.28
C TYR A 78 -14.30 7.74 -18.02
N THR A 79 -15.01 7.05 -18.92
CA THR A 79 -15.21 5.60 -18.81
C THR A 79 -13.89 4.85 -18.93
N ILE A 80 -13.07 5.19 -19.93
CA ILE A 80 -11.74 4.59 -20.13
C ILE A 80 -10.81 4.94 -18.95
N ALA A 81 -10.82 6.19 -18.49
CA ALA A 81 -10.06 6.61 -17.33
C ALA A 81 -10.47 5.83 -16.06
N GLY A 82 -11.76 5.58 -15.86
CA GLY A 82 -12.28 4.75 -14.78
C GLY A 82 -11.81 3.31 -14.86
N LEU A 83 -11.76 2.73 -16.07
CA LEU A 83 -11.23 1.38 -16.29
C LEU A 83 -9.73 1.29 -16.01
N ILE A 84 -8.95 2.30 -16.43
CA ILE A 84 -7.52 2.40 -16.13
C ILE A 84 -7.31 2.49 -14.62
N ALA A 85 -8.08 3.33 -13.93
CA ALA A 85 -7.99 3.46 -12.48
C ALA A 85 -8.36 2.15 -11.76
N PHE A 86 -9.43 1.49 -12.19
CA PHE A 86 -9.85 0.19 -11.65
C PHE A 86 -8.76 -0.88 -11.83
N PHE A 87 -8.17 -0.95 -13.02
CA PHE A 87 -7.06 -1.86 -13.29
C PHE A 87 -5.83 -1.53 -12.44
N GLY A 88 -5.49 -0.25 -12.29
CA GLY A 88 -4.40 0.20 -11.41
C GLY A 88 -4.61 -0.22 -9.96
N VAL A 89 -5.85 -0.13 -9.45
CA VAL A 89 -6.21 -0.62 -8.10
C VAL A 89 -6.02 -2.14 -8.00
N LEU A 90 -6.49 -2.90 -8.99
CA LEU A 90 -6.32 -4.36 -9.00
C LEU A 90 -4.85 -4.79 -8.99
N VAL A 91 -4.01 -4.11 -9.76
CA VAL A 91 -2.56 -4.38 -9.79
C VAL A 91 -1.89 -4.04 -8.46
N CYS A 92 -2.40 -3.03 -7.74
CA CYS A 92 -1.87 -2.63 -6.43
C CYS A 92 -2.33 -3.52 -5.26
N LEU A 93 -3.45 -4.25 -5.37
CA LEU A 93 -3.99 -5.12 -4.31
C LEU A 93 -2.95 -6.00 -3.59
N PRO A 94 -2.09 -6.77 -4.28
CA PRO A 94 -1.10 -7.63 -3.61
C PRO A 94 -0.04 -6.85 -2.82
N MET A 95 0.18 -5.57 -3.14
CA MET A 95 1.18 -4.72 -2.47
C MET A 95 0.62 -3.94 -1.28
N LEU A 96 -0.71 -3.76 -1.21
CA LEU A 96 -1.39 -3.07 -0.11
C LEU A 96 -1.00 -3.54 1.31
N PRO A 97 -0.92 -4.86 1.63
CA PRO A 97 -0.56 -5.28 2.98
C PRO A 97 0.87 -4.91 3.40
N PHE A 98 1.74 -4.59 2.43
CA PHE A 98 3.12 -4.20 2.67
C PHE A 98 3.31 -2.67 2.75
N SER A 99 2.36 -1.89 2.21
CA SER A 99 2.39 -0.43 2.29
C SER A 99 2.25 0.06 3.73
N ALA A 100 3.15 0.96 4.15
CA ALA A 100 3.09 1.57 5.46
C ALA A 100 1.86 2.50 5.57
N THR A 101 1.59 3.24 4.50
CA THR A 101 0.46 4.20 4.45
C THR A 101 -0.88 3.47 4.52
N TYR A 102 -1.03 2.35 3.81
CA TYR A 102 -2.26 1.57 3.81
C TYR A 102 -2.52 0.89 5.17
N ARG A 103 -1.48 0.32 5.80
CA ARG A 103 -1.60 -0.25 7.16
C ARG A 103 -1.93 0.80 8.22
N TRP A 104 -1.36 1.99 8.09
CA TRP A 104 -1.67 3.12 8.95
C TRP A 104 -3.13 3.57 8.79
N MET A 105 -3.63 3.68 7.55
CA MET A 105 -5.04 4.00 7.26
C MET A 105 -6.01 2.96 7.80
N LEU A 106 -5.69 1.66 7.68
CA LEU A 106 -6.50 0.58 8.23
C LEU A 106 -6.39 0.45 9.76
N GLY A 107 -5.54 1.25 10.41
CA GLY A 107 -5.37 1.21 11.87
C GLY A 107 -4.69 -0.05 12.40
N VAL A 108 -4.08 -0.86 11.53
CA VAL A 108 -3.35 -2.10 11.92
C VAL A 108 -2.14 -1.77 12.79
N GLU A 109 -1.63 -0.55 12.72
CA GLU A 109 -0.51 -0.06 13.54
C GLU A 109 -0.93 0.76 14.78
N ARG A 110 -2.24 0.97 15.01
CA ARG A 110 -2.67 1.59 16.25
C ARG A 110 -2.78 0.52 17.34
N LEU A 111 -1.88 0.57 18.32
CA LEU A 111 -2.14 -0.02 19.63
C LEU A 111 -3.55 0.41 20.05
N SER A 112 -4.42 -0.56 20.28
CA SER A 112 -5.73 -0.28 20.85
C SER A 112 -5.51 0.51 22.14
N ARG A 113 -6.36 1.50 22.45
CA ARG A 113 -6.26 2.26 23.72
C ARG A 113 -6.14 1.34 24.95
N LYS A 114 -6.69 0.13 24.87
CA LYS A 114 -6.56 -0.91 25.89
C LYS A 114 -5.15 -1.49 25.98
N GLU A 115 -4.48 -1.73 24.87
CA GLU A 115 -3.11 -2.24 24.83
C GLU A 115 -2.12 -1.16 25.29
N GLU A 116 -2.34 0.09 24.86
CA GLU A 116 -1.53 1.23 25.30
C GLU A 116 -1.66 1.49 26.82
N ALA A 117 -2.86 1.30 27.39
CA ALA A 117 -3.09 1.38 28.83
C ALA A 117 -2.42 0.22 29.59
N LYS A 118 -2.44 -0.99 29.04
CA LYS A 118 -1.80 -2.17 29.64
C LYS A 118 -0.28 -2.04 29.67
N ILE A 119 0.31 -1.51 28.59
CA ILE A 119 1.76 -1.23 28.52
C ILE A 119 2.14 -0.16 29.54
N ARG A 120 1.36 0.92 29.66
CA ARG A 120 1.61 1.94 30.70
C ARG A 120 1.56 1.37 32.11
N TYR A 121 0.58 0.53 32.40
CA TYR A 121 0.46 -0.14 33.69
C TYR A 121 1.68 -1.00 33.99
N TRP A 122 2.12 -1.83 33.03
CA TRP A 122 3.33 -2.66 33.17
C TRP A 122 4.59 -1.83 33.41
N ILE A 123 4.75 -0.70 32.71
CA ILE A 123 5.91 0.19 32.91
C ILE A 123 5.89 0.80 34.31
N GLN A 124 4.73 1.22 34.83
CA GLN A 124 4.63 1.75 36.19
C GLN A 124 4.94 0.68 37.25
N GLU A 125 4.43 -0.53 37.06
CA GLU A 125 4.67 -1.67 37.96
C GLU A 125 6.16 -2.03 38.04
N GLU A 126 6.86 -2.00 36.90
CA GLU A 126 8.30 -2.30 36.87
C GLU A 126 9.15 -1.18 37.52
N ILE A 127 8.75 0.09 37.35
CA ILE A 127 9.41 1.23 38.01
C ILE A 127 9.23 1.15 39.54
N GLU A 128 8.01 0.85 40.00
CA GLU A 128 7.73 0.70 41.44
C GLU A 128 8.52 -0.44 42.06
N ARG A 129 8.63 -1.59 41.39
CA ARG A 129 9.47 -2.71 41.85
C ARG A 129 10.95 -2.33 41.97
N THR A 130 11.48 -1.63 40.96
CA THR A 130 12.89 -1.24 40.95
C THR A 130 13.21 -0.25 42.08
N MET A 131 12.28 0.67 42.39
CA MET A 131 12.45 1.59 43.52
C MET A 131 12.38 0.88 44.87
N GLN A 132 11.57 -0.17 44.99
CA GLN A 132 11.45 -0.96 46.22
C GLN A 132 12.72 -1.80 46.49
N ASP A 133 13.31 -2.36 45.44
CA ASP A 133 14.57 -3.11 45.53
C ASP A 133 15.80 -2.20 45.78
N GLU A 134 15.71 -0.89 45.50
CA GLU A 134 16.76 0.11 45.83
C GLU A 134 16.64 0.67 47.26
N GLU A 135 15.48 0.52 47.92
CA GLU A 135 15.22 1.00 49.28
C GLU A 135 15.46 -0.07 50.37
N GLU A 136 15.68 -1.34 50.02
CA GLU A 136 16.13 -2.44 50.92
C GLU A 136 17.66 -2.64 50.92
#